data_AF-A0A5F8AMC6-F1
#
_entry.id   AF-A0A5F8AMC6-F1
#
_cell.length_a   1.000
_cell.length_b   1.000
_cell.length_c   1.000
_cell.angle_alpha   90.00
_cell.angle_beta   90.00
_cell.angle_gamma   90.00
#
_symmetry.space_group_name_H-M   'P 1'
#
loop_
_entity.id
_entity.type
_entity.pdbx_description
1 polymer ?
#
loop_
_entity_poly.entity_id
_entity_poly.type
_entity_poly.pdbx_seq_one_letter_code
_entity_poly.pdbx_strand_id
1 'polypeptide(L)'
;MSRSGLQGSQAGQARGLGMGPRSRPRSPALHPGRRRCPERGGPGISENYLQLDWPGFLQWPEVGSPCLQPPNRLPETETLPRASETLGRLWGNADPRKHALWRRLGLGASLGLRGSLQPLQRRKFLQMKRRKYGFIYKTHLFGRPTVRVMGADNVRRILLGEHRLVSVHWPASVRTILGSGCLSNLHDSSHKQRKKVIMRAFSREALECYVPVITEEVGSSLEQWLSCGERGLLVYPEVKRLMFRIAMRILLGCEPQLAGDGDAEQQLVEAFEEMTRNLFSLPIDVPFSGLYRGMKARNLIHARIEQNIRAKICGLRASEAGRGCKDALQLLIEHSWERGERLDMQALKQSSTELLFGGHETTASAATSLITYLGLYPHVLQKVREELKSKGLLCKSNQDNKLDMEILEQLKYIGCVIKETLRLNPPVPGGFRVALKTFELNGYQIPKGWNVIYSICDTHDVAEIFTNKEEFNPDRFMLPHPEDASRFSFIPFGGGLRSCVGKEFAKILLKIFTVELARHCDWQLLNGPPTMKTSPTVYPVDNLPARFTHFHGEI
;
A
#
# COMPACT_ATOMS: atom_id res chain seq x y z
N MET A 1 -60.77 -2.39 19.75
CA MET A 1 -60.62 -2.70 21.19
C MET A 1 -59.25 -2.21 21.65
N SER A 2 -59.23 -1.23 22.57
CA SER A 2 -58.16 -0.86 23.56
C SER A 2 -56.72 -0.64 23.05
N ARG A 3 -56.00 0.47 23.32
CA ARG A 3 -56.14 1.63 24.23
C ARG A 3 -55.11 2.72 23.83
N SER A 4 -55.55 3.99 23.91
CA SER A 4 -54.90 5.23 24.41
C SER A 4 -53.37 5.23 24.70
N GLY A 5 -52.53 6.22 24.36
CA GLY A 5 -52.73 7.69 24.28
C GLY A 5 -52.59 8.36 25.66
N LEU A 6 -51.55 9.19 25.88
CA LEU A 6 -51.36 10.28 26.89
C LEU A 6 -49.87 10.72 26.85
N GLN A 7 -49.48 11.95 26.44
CA GLN A 7 -49.37 13.20 27.24
C GLN A 7 -48.69 12.97 28.61
N GLY A 8 -47.66 13.70 29.07
CA GLY A 8 -47.16 15.05 28.82
C GLY A 8 -47.06 15.80 30.15
N SER A 9 -45.89 16.33 30.55
CA SER A 9 -45.63 17.50 31.42
C SER A 9 -44.12 17.56 31.76
N GLN A 10 -43.39 18.65 31.48
CA GLN A 10 -43.22 19.88 32.28
C GLN A 10 -42.74 19.60 33.72
N ALA A 11 -41.85 20.35 34.36
CA ALA A 11 -41.05 21.54 34.07
C ALA A 11 -40.07 21.69 35.25
N GLY A 12 -38.98 22.45 35.09
CA GLY A 12 -38.04 22.75 36.17
C GLY A 12 -36.97 23.76 35.79
N GLN A 13 -37.38 25.02 35.60
CA GLN A 13 -36.54 26.22 35.66
C GLN A 13 -35.84 26.27 37.05
N ALA A 14 -34.72 26.96 37.31
CA ALA A 14 -34.40 28.35 37.00
C ALA A 14 -32.99 28.73 37.51
N ARG A 15 -32.34 29.65 36.76
CA ARG A 15 -31.50 30.82 37.20
C ARG A 15 -30.23 30.55 38.04
N GLY A 16 -29.10 31.22 37.84
CA GLY A 16 -28.75 32.45 37.11
C GLY A 16 -27.65 33.21 37.87
N LEU A 17 -27.07 34.24 37.22
CA LEU A 17 -26.02 35.20 37.66
C LEU A 17 -24.57 34.74 37.32
N GLY A 18 -23.74 35.46 36.55
CA GLY A 18 -23.79 36.82 36.00
C GLY A 18 -22.52 37.58 36.40
N MET A 19 -21.76 38.13 35.43
CA MET A 19 -21.01 39.42 35.45
C MET A 19 -19.88 39.41 34.40
N GLY A 20 -19.82 40.48 33.58
CA GLY A 20 -18.95 40.64 32.42
C GLY A 20 -17.65 41.44 32.66
N PRO A 21 -17.24 42.33 31.72
CA PRO A 21 -15.91 42.28 31.07
C PRO A 21 -14.98 43.46 31.43
N ARG A 22 -13.66 43.36 31.17
CA ARG A 22 -12.74 44.52 31.19
C ARG A 22 -11.59 44.48 30.14
N SER A 23 -11.72 45.42 29.19
CA SER A 23 -10.78 46.33 28.53
C SER A 23 -9.23 46.22 28.60
N ARG A 24 -8.61 46.53 27.44
CA ARG A 24 -7.21 46.94 27.16
C ARG A 24 -6.77 48.26 27.84
N PRO A 25 -5.46 48.61 27.84
CA PRO A 25 -4.90 49.63 26.90
C PRO A 25 -3.47 49.30 26.39
N ARG A 26 -3.11 49.54 25.11
CA ARG A 26 -2.42 50.70 24.44
C ARG A 26 -0.94 50.99 24.82
N SER A 27 -0.14 51.13 23.76
CA SER A 27 1.32 51.32 23.57
C SER A 27 1.94 52.60 24.16
N PRO A 28 3.28 52.80 24.06
CA PRO A 28 3.78 53.65 22.98
C PRO A 28 5.12 53.23 22.33
N ALA A 29 5.38 53.82 21.16
CA ALA A 29 6.60 53.75 20.35
C ALA A 29 7.74 54.61 20.91
N LEU A 30 9.00 54.31 20.54
CA LEU A 30 10.15 55.25 20.50
C LEU A 30 11.32 54.66 19.67
N HIS A 31 11.57 55.24 18.48
CA HIS A 31 12.91 55.39 17.88
C HIS A 31 13.46 56.75 18.37
N PRO A 32 14.79 56.97 18.57
CA PRO A 32 15.75 57.12 17.46
C PRO A 32 17.22 56.76 17.79
N GLY A 33 18.14 56.83 16.82
CA GLY A 33 19.57 57.10 17.12
C GLY A 33 20.62 56.40 16.25
N ARG A 34 21.07 57.10 15.20
CA ARG A 34 22.35 56.85 14.48
C ARG A 34 23.57 57.03 15.40
N ARG A 35 24.60 56.16 15.30
CA ARG A 35 26.06 56.48 15.38
C ARG A 35 26.83 55.39 14.60
N ARG A 36 27.38 55.71 13.42
CA ARG A 36 28.78 56.08 13.09
C ARG A 36 29.85 55.03 13.46
N CYS A 37 30.64 54.69 12.43
CA CYS A 37 31.84 53.85 12.41
C CYS A 37 32.94 54.32 13.38
N PRO A 38 34.03 53.53 13.50
CA PRO A 38 35.22 53.95 12.76
C PRO A 38 35.95 52.83 12.02
N GLU A 39 36.58 53.26 10.93
CA GLU A 39 37.64 52.62 10.17
C GLU A 39 38.91 52.43 11.01
N ARG A 40 39.62 51.32 10.80
CA ARG A 40 41.09 51.15 10.74
C ARG A 40 41.30 49.90 9.88
N GLY A 41 41.98 49.88 8.74
CA GLY A 41 43.31 50.39 8.41
C GLY A 41 44.09 49.16 7.87
N GLY A 42 44.53 49.21 6.60
CA GLY A 42 45.31 48.14 5.93
C GLY A 42 46.70 47.91 6.55
N PRO A 43 47.58 47.05 5.99
CA PRO A 43 47.91 46.90 4.56
C PRO A 43 47.79 45.43 4.07
N GLY A 44 47.81 45.04 2.79
CA GLY A 44 48.43 45.62 1.59
C GLY A 44 49.70 44.84 1.24
N ILE A 45 49.58 43.70 0.53
CA ILE A 45 50.67 43.09 -0.28
C ILE A 45 50.04 42.44 -1.54
N SER A 46 50.46 42.93 -2.71
CA SER A 46 50.31 42.42 -4.08
C SER A 46 51.37 41.34 -4.38
N GLU A 47 51.18 40.35 -5.27
CA GLU A 47 51.44 40.36 -6.74
C GLU A 47 51.28 38.89 -7.22
N ASN A 48 50.43 38.60 -8.22
CA ASN A 48 50.69 38.46 -9.67
C ASN A 48 51.17 37.08 -10.17
N TYR A 49 50.70 36.77 -11.39
CA TYR A 49 51.13 35.74 -12.37
C TYR A 49 50.69 34.28 -12.11
N LEU A 50 50.11 33.50 -13.04
CA LEU A 50 50.06 33.54 -14.51
C LEU A 50 48.73 32.99 -15.06
N GLN A 51 48.27 33.67 -16.10
CA GLN A 51 47.26 33.30 -17.08
C GLN A 51 47.97 32.57 -18.23
N LEU A 52 47.44 31.48 -18.78
CA LEU A 52 47.72 31.05 -20.16
C LEU A 52 46.51 30.28 -20.74
N ASP A 53 45.81 31.04 -21.57
CA ASP A 53 44.97 30.84 -22.76
C ASP A 53 44.53 29.48 -23.33
N TRP A 54 43.29 29.59 -23.85
CA TRP A 54 42.42 28.84 -24.79
C TRP A 54 43.06 28.49 -26.16
N PRO A 55 42.38 27.97 -27.23
CA PRO A 55 40.95 27.55 -27.49
C PRO A 55 40.86 26.12 -28.13
N GLY A 56 39.74 25.43 -28.39
CA GLY A 56 38.54 25.73 -29.18
C GLY A 56 38.26 24.58 -30.20
N PHE A 57 36.97 24.34 -30.49
CA PHE A 57 36.37 23.77 -31.72
C PHE A 57 36.09 22.26 -31.94
N LEU A 58 34.90 22.06 -32.56
CA LEU A 58 34.35 20.97 -33.41
C LEU A 58 33.86 19.68 -32.73
N GLN A 59 32.53 19.49 -32.64
CA GLN A 59 31.60 18.94 -33.64
C GLN A 59 31.67 17.41 -33.80
N TRP A 60 30.50 16.78 -33.62
CA TRP A 60 30.19 15.37 -33.82
C TRP A 60 30.35 14.93 -35.28
N PRO A 61 30.53 13.63 -35.52
CA PRO A 61 29.78 12.98 -36.59
C PRO A 61 29.06 11.69 -36.17
N GLU A 62 28.09 11.35 -37.02
CA GLU A 62 27.10 10.29 -36.97
C GLU A 62 27.63 8.87 -37.22
N VAL A 63 26.85 7.91 -36.68
CA VAL A 63 26.46 6.58 -37.19
C VAL A 63 27.47 5.79 -38.05
N GLY A 64 27.85 4.61 -37.54
CA GLY A 64 28.36 3.49 -38.33
C GLY A 64 28.44 2.19 -37.53
N SER A 65 27.50 1.26 -37.77
CA SER A 65 27.72 -0.18 -37.53
C SER A 65 28.60 -0.71 -38.68
N PRO A 66 29.53 -1.67 -38.49
CA PRO A 66 29.12 -3.08 -38.56
C PRO A 66 29.97 -4.13 -37.80
N CYS A 67 29.40 -5.34 -37.75
CA CYS A 67 30.02 -6.67 -37.72
C CYS A 67 30.60 -7.29 -36.44
N LEU A 68 30.01 -8.45 -36.13
CA LEU A 68 30.39 -9.47 -35.15
C LEU A 68 31.68 -10.22 -35.55
N GLN A 69 32.58 -10.41 -34.58
CA GLN A 69 33.49 -11.56 -34.45
C GLN A 69 33.75 -11.87 -32.95
N PRO A 70 34.12 -13.11 -32.59
CA PRO A 70 33.77 -13.73 -31.30
C PRO A 70 34.78 -13.39 -30.18
N PRO A 71 34.38 -13.37 -28.88
CA PRO A 71 35.35 -13.14 -27.83
C PRO A 71 35.96 -14.47 -27.36
N ASN A 72 37.24 -14.67 -27.68
CA ASN A 72 38.15 -15.44 -26.85
C ASN A 72 38.64 -14.52 -25.72
N ARG A 73 37.96 -14.55 -24.57
CA ARG A 73 38.42 -14.23 -23.19
C ARG A 73 37.18 -14.14 -22.30
N LEU A 74 37.15 -14.91 -21.21
CA LEU A 74 36.15 -14.76 -20.14
C LEU A 74 36.20 -13.32 -19.61
N PRO A 75 35.09 -12.57 -19.56
CA PRO A 75 35.12 -11.21 -19.06
C PRO A 75 35.29 -11.22 -17.53
N GLU A 76 36.19 -10.37 -17.05
CA GLU A 76 36.27 -9.97 -15.65
C GLU A 76 34.87 -9.49 -15.21
N THR A 77 34.35 -10.04 -14.11
CA THR A 77 33.01 -9.71 -13.62
C THR A 77 32.87 -8.21 -13.36
N GLU A 78 31.93 -7.54 -14.03
CA GLU A 78 31.71 -6.10 -13.87
C GLU A 78 31.25 -5.75 -12.44
N THR A 79 31.84 -4.70 -11.89
CA THR A 79 31.43 -4.16 -10.59
C THR A 79 30.07 -3.46 -10.70
N LEU A 80 29.17 -3.69 -9.72
CA LEU A 80 27.83 -3.09 -9.71
C LEU A 80 27.88 -1.56 -9.82
N PRO A 81 27.11 -0.93 -10.73
CA PRO A 81 27.04 0.51 -10.83
C PRO A 81 26.58 1.14 -9.51
N ARG A 82 27.37 2.10 -8.99
CA ARG A 82 27.12 2.73 -7.69
C ARG A 82 26.26 3.99 -7.85
N ALA A 83 25.04 3.94 -7.32
CA ALA A 83 24.27 5.15 -7.09
C ALA A 83 24.76 5.86 -5.82
N SER A 84 25.59 6.91 -5.94
CA SER A 84 25.89 7.78 -4.79
C SER A 84 24.68 8.67 -4.49
N GLU A 85 24.26 8.70 -3.21
CA GLU A 85 23.27 9.65 -2.71
C GLU A 85 24.01 10.88 -2.19
N THR A 86 24.08 11.95 -2.98
CA THR A 86 24.44 13.26 -2.45
C THR A 86 23.14 13.92 -2.00
N LEU A 87 22.79 13.77 -0.73
CA LEU A 87 21.64 14.45 -0.09
C LEU A 87 21.72 15.99 -0.13
N GLY A 88 22.81 16.57 -0.64
CA GLY A 88 23.13 17.99 -0.57
C GLY A 88 22.59 18.90 -1.67
N ARG A 89 21.83 18.42 -2.67
CA ARG A 89 21.29 19.27 -3.76
C ARG A 89 19.76 19.26 -3.89
N LEU A 90 19.06 18.98 -2.79
CA LEU A 90 17.59 19.09 -2.73
C LEU A 90 17.10 20.06 -1.63
N TRP A 91 18.01 20.75 -0.97
CA TRP A 91 17.68 21.77 0.02
C TRP A 91 17.97 23.14 -0.60
N GLY A 92 16.94 23.78 -1.15
CA GLY A 92 17.01 25.19 -1.50
C GLY A 92 17.19 26.03 -0.23
N ASN A 93 18.18 26.92 -0.25
CA ASN A 93 18.42 28.04 0.67
C ASN A 93 18.20 27.79 2.16
N ALA A 94 19.17 27.18 2.84
CA ALA A 94 19.31 27.29 4.30
C ALA A 94 20.78 27.48 4.71
N ASP A 95 20.99 28.35 5.70
CA ASP A 95 22.26 28.92 6.20
C ASP A 95 23.41 27.89 6.42
N PRO A 96 24.59 28.09 5.79
CA PRO A 96 25.73 27.17 5.88
C PRO A 96 26.30 26.96 7.29
N ARG A 97 26.12 27.91 8.22
CA ARG A 97 26.83 27.88 9.52
C ARG A 97 26.21 26.94 10.54
N LYS A 98 24.94 26.55 10.39
CA LYS A 98 24.29 25.59 11.29
C LYS A 98 24.72 24.15 11.01
N HIS A 99 25.21 23.82 9.81
CA HIS A 99 25.41 22.44 9.36
C HIS A 99 26.69 21.72 9.86
N ALA A 100 27.66 22.43 10.44
CA ALA A 100 28.92 21.82 10.87
C ALA A 100 28.76 20.97 12.15
N LEU A 101 27.88 21.36 13.07
CA LEU A 101 27.66 20.64 14.33
C LEU A 101 26.81 19.36 14.13
N TRP A 102 25.80 19.41 13.24
CA TRP A 102 24.91 18.28 12.96
C TRP A 102 25.58 17.12 12.21
N ARG A 103 26.62 17.42 11.41
CA ARG A 103 27.44 16.37 10.77
C ARG A 103 28.32 15.63 11.76
N ARG A 104 28.73 16.27 12.86
CA ARG A 104 29.64 15.69 13.86
C ARG A 104 28.93 14.82 14.90
N LEU A 105 27.64 15.07 15.15
CA LEU A 105 26.89 14.40 16.21
C LEU A 105 25.88 13.35 15.71
N GLY A 106 25.64 13.21 14.39
CA GLY A 106 24.69 12.21 13.87
C GLY A 106 23.24 12.36 14.35
N LEU A 107 22.90 13.47 15.01
CA LEU A 107 21.63 13.71 15.70
C LEU A 107 20.63 14.53 14.86
N GLY A 108 20.60 14.33 13.54
CA GLY A 108 19.51 14.81 12.68
C GLY A 108 18.24 13.93 12.76
N ALA A 109 18.09 13.13 13.81
CA ALA A 109 17.20 11.97 13.89
C ALA A 109 15.84 12.26 14.58
N SER A 110 15.27 13.44 14.39
CA SER A 110 13.89 13.75 14.79
C SER A 110 12.92 13.93 13.59
N LEU A 111 13.42 13.85 12.36
CA LEU A 111 12.62 13.67 11.15
C LEU A 111 12.70 12.19 10.74
N GLY A 112 11.62 11.44 11.00
CA GLY A 112 11.59 9.99 10.87
C GLY A 112 12.03 9.43 9.50
N LEU A 113 12.35 8.12 9.52
CA LEU A 113 12.74 7.26 8.37
C LEU A 113 11.86 7.38 7.11
N ARG A 114 10.68 8.02 7.20
CA ARG A 114 9.86 8.41 6.05
C ARG A 114 10.67 9.28 5.07
N GLY A 115 11.57 10.13 5.56
CA GLY A 115 12.43 10.98 4.72
C GLY A 115 13.51 10.23 3.93
N SER A 116 14.02 9.10 4.44
CA SER A 116 15.08 8.34 3.76
C SER A 116 14.55 7.44 2.63
N LEU A 117 13.28 7.04 2.69
CA LEU A 117 12.63 6.32 1.60
C LEU A 117 12.02 7.27 0.54
N GLN A 118 11.68 8.52 0.90
CA GLN A 118 11.02 9.49 0.00
C GLN A 118 11.64 9.65 -1.41
N PRO A 119 12.97 9.70 -1.57
CA PRO A 119 13.58 9.77 -2.91
C PRO A 119 13.34 8.51 -3.73
N LEU A 120 13.47 7.32 -3.11
CA LEU A 120 13.20 5.99 -3.72
C LEU A 120 11.73 5.79 -4.10
N GLN A 121 10.84 6.71 -3.74
CA GLN A 121 9.39 6.59 -3.92
C GLN A 121 8.83 7.48 -5.04
N ARG A 122 9.65 8.39 -5.60
CA ARG A 122 9.22 9.21 -6.74
C ARG A 122 9.53 8.48 -8.04
N ARG A 123 8.48 8.16 -8.82
CA ARG A 123 8.60 7.51 -10.14
C ARG A 123 9.69 8.14 -11.02
N LYS A 124 9.74 9.48 -11.09
CA LYS A 124 10.78 10.22 -11.84
C LYS A 124 12.22 9.93 -11.35
N PHE A 125 12.43 9.82 -10.04
CA PHE A 125 13.75 9.50 -9.48
C PHE A 125 14.17 8.06 -9.81
N LEU A 126 13.25 7.11 -9.69
CA LEU A 126 13.50 5.71 -10.05
C LEU A 126 13.79 5.54 -11.54
N GLN A 127 13.01 6.20 -12.40
CA GLN A 127 13.26 6.25 -13.84
C GLN A 127 14.62 6.85 -14.18
N MET A 128 15.02 7.95 -13.53
CA MET A 128 16.35 8.55 -13.69
C MET A 128 17.46 7.57 -13.29
N LYS A 129 17.34 6.88 -12.14
CA LYS A 129 18.32 5.88 -11.71
C LYS A 129 18.40 4.71 -12.69
N ARG A 130 17.26 4.21 -13.16
CA ARG A 130 17.20 3.16 -14.19
C ARG A 130 17.90 3.58 -15.49
N ARG A 131 17.61 4.79 -16.00
CA ARG A 131 18.28 5.32 -17.21
C ARG A 131 19.79 5.41 -17.05
N LYS A 132 20.27 5.74 -15.84
CA LYS A 132 21.71 5.90 -15.56
C LYS A 132 22.44 4.59 -15.29
N TYR A 133 21.80 3.64 -14.61
CA TYR A 133 22.49 2.45 -14.06
C TYR A 133 21.93 1.12 -14.57
N GLY A 134 20.90 1.13 -15.41
CA GLY A 134 20.26 -0.09 -15.92
C GLY A 134 19.30 -0.76 -14.94
N PHE A 135 19.03 -2.05 -15.17
CA PHE A 135 18.04 -2.83 -14.43
C PHE A 135 18.53 -3.40 -13.08
N ILE A 136 19.83 -3.34 -12.82
CA ILE A 136 20.46 -3.79 -11.58
C ILE A 136 21.46 -2.74 -11.14
N TYR A 137 21.29 -2.20 -9.93
CA TYR A 137 22.23 -1.19 -9.41
C TYR A 137 22.33 -1.21 -7.88
N LYS A 138 23.47 -0.75 -7.37
CA LYS A 138 23.73 -0.64 -5.93
C LYS A 138 23.24 0.69 -5.37
N THR A 139 22.61 0.64 -4.21
CA THR A 139 22.28 1.77 -3.34
C THR A 139 22.55 1.41 -1.86
N HIS A 140 22.24 2.32 -0.94
CA HIS A 140 22.23 2.05 0.50
C HIS A 140 20.83 2.30 1.05
N LEU A 141 20.32 1.37 1.86
CA LEU A 141 19.04 1.51 2.54
C LEU A 141 19.22 1.13 4.00
N PHE A 142 18.78 2.00 4.91
CA PHE A 142 18.91 1.80 6.36
C PHE A 142 20.36 1.48 6.79
N GLY A 143 21.34 2.16 6.19
CA GLY A 143 22.76 1.94 6.48
C GLY A 143 23.34 0.64 5.92
N ARG A 144 22.58 -0.14 5.14
CA ARG A 144 23.03 -1.42 4.57
C ARG A 144 23.20 -1.35 3.05
N PRO A 145 24.24 -2.00 2.49
CA PRO A 145 24.39 -2.11 1.05
C PRO A 145 23.20 -2.90 0.47
N THR A 146 22.59 -2.33 -0.56
CA THR A 146 21.33 -2.81 -1.12
C THR A 146 21.41 -2.82 -2.64
N VAL A 147 21.05 -3.94 -3.28
CA VAL A 147 20.92 -4.03 -4.73
C VAL A 147 19.45 -3.85 -5.10
N ARG A 148 19.14 -2.91 -5.99
CA ARG A 148 17.80 -2.83 -6.60
C ARG A 148 17.78 -3.64 -7.87
N VAL A 149 16.73 -4.43 -8.05
CA VAL A 149 16.56 -5.36 -9.17
C VAL A 149 15.20 -5.12 -9.84
N MET A 150 15.17 -5.04 -11.17
CA MET A 150 13.94 -4.95 -11.97
C MET A 150 14.10 -5.71 -13.29
N GLY A 151 13.00 -5.83 -14.03
CA GLY A 151 12.95 -6.59 -15.28
C GLY A 151 12.58 -8.04 -15.04
N ALA A 152 11.83 -8.61 -15.99
CA ALA A 152 11.16 -9.90 -15.83
C ALA A 152 12.11 -11.03 -15.41
N ASP A 153 13.20 -11.25 -16.16
CA ASP A 153 14.12 -12.36 -15.91
C ASP A 153 14.88 -12.21 -14.57
N ASN A 154 15.28 -10.98 -14.25
CA ASN A 154 15.99 -10.71 -13.02
C ASN A 154 15.07 -10.95 -11.81
N VAL A 155 13.85 -10.40 -11.84
CA VAL A 155 12.88 -10.57 -10.76
C VAL A 155 12.41 -12.01 -10.66
N ARG A 156 12.25 -12.72 -11.80
CA ARG A 156 12.01 -14.17 -11.84
C ARG A 156 13.07 -14.94 -11.07
N ARG A 157 14.36 -14.69 -11.34
CA ARG A 157 15.47 -15.38 -10.67
C ARG A 157 15.52 -15.10 -9.17
N ILE A 158 15.22 -13.86 -8.75
CA ILE A 158 15.12 -13.50 -7.33
C ILE A 158 13.94 -14.22 -6.66
N LEU A 159 12.73 -14.15 -7.24
CA LEU A 159 11.52 -14.70 -6.62
C LEU A 159 11.48 -16.24 -6.60
N LEU A 160 11.97 -16.90 -7.66
CA LEU A 160 12.15 -18.35 -7.71
C LEU A 160 13.39 -18.82 -6.93
N GLY A 161 14.25 -17.89 -6.53
CA GLY A 161 15.44 -18.13 -5.71
C GLY A 161 15.17 -18.13 -4.20
N GLU A 162 13.92 -17.95 -3.76
CA GLU A 162 13.55 -17.95 -2.33
C GLU A 162 14.04 -19.23 -1.62
N HIS A 163 14.63 -19.06 -0.44
CA HIS A 163 15.28 -20.09 0.41
C HIS A 163 16.57 -20.71 -0.16
N ARG A 164 17.00 -20.35 -1.39
CA ARG A 164 18.23 -20.87 -2.02
C ARG A 164 19.26 -19.79 -2.34
N LEU A 165 18.83 -18.74 -3.02
CA LEU A 165 19.64 -17.58 -3.40
C LEU A 165 19.39 -16.43 -2.43
N VAL A 166 18.12 -16.23 -2.10
CA VAL A 166 17.64 -15.12 -1.26
C VAL A 166 16.62 -15.62 -0.25
N SER A 167 16.41 -14.86 0.82
CA SER A 167 15.29 -15.06 1.75
C SER A 167 14.59 -13.74 1.99
N VAL A 168 13.27 -13.74 2.23
CA VAL A 168 12.58 -12.55 2.74
C VAL A 168 13.29 -12.01 3.97
N HIS A 169 13.46 -10.69 4.06
CA HIS A 169 14.04 -10.08 5.25
C HIS A 169 13.37 -8.75 5.52
N TRP A 170 12.40 -8.77 6.43
CA TRP A 170 11.73 -7.57 6.90
C TRP A 170 12.62 -6.81 7.90
N PRO A 171 12.52 -5.47 7.95
CA PRO A 171 13.14 -4.68 9.01
C PRO A 171 12.73 -5.16 10.41
N ALA A 172 13.61 -4.96 11.40
CA ALA A 172 13.39 -5.45 12.76
C ALA A 172 12.05 -4.96 13.36
N SER A 173 11.69 -3.70 13.14
CA SER A 173 10.41 -3.12 13.58
C SER A 173 9.19 -3.88 13.03
N VAL A 174 9.19 -4.22 11.73
CA VAL A 174 8.09 -4.98 11.09
C VAL A 174 7.96 -6.36 11.73
N ARG A 175 9.09 -7.05 11.95
CA ARG A 175 9.11 -8.39 12.57
C ARG A 175 8.58 -8.36 14.01
N THR A 176 8.96 -7.34 14.78
CA THR A 176 8.52 -7.18 16.17
C THR A 176 7.03 -6.85 16.27
N ILE A 177 6.55 -5.90 15.46
CA ILE A 177 5.16 -5.43 15.49
C ILE A 177 4.20 -6.51 14.99
N LEU A 178 4.45 -7.12 13.81
CA LEU A 178 3.57 -8.19 13.32
C LEU A 178 3.71 -9.45 14.20
N GLY A 179 4.94 -9.79 14.58
CA GLY A 179 5.27 -10.98 15.35
C GLY A 179 6.02 -12.01 14.53
N SER A 180 6.90 -12.76 15.20
CA SER A 180 7.80 -13.73 14.57
C SER A 180 7.09 -14.92 13.93
N GLY A 181 5.87 -15.27 14.35
CA GLY A 181 5.11 -16.39 13.82
C GLY A 181 4.12 -16.04 12.70
N CYS A 182 4.05 -14.78 12.25
CA CYS A 182 3.32 -14.41 11.03
C CYS A 182 4.00 -15.06 9.80
N LEU A 183 3.20 -15.50 8.82
CA LEU A 183 3.63 -16.10 7.55
C LEU A 183 4.72 -15.28 6.86
N SER A 184 4.58 -13.97 6.84
CA SER A 184 5.51 -12.98 6.28
C SER A 184 6.90 -13.03 6.92
N ASN A 185 7.00 -13.47 8.19
CA ASN A 185 8.24 -13.62 8.95
C ASN A 185 8.72 -15.07 9.07
N LEU A 186 7.87 -16.05 8.74
CA LEU A 186 8.27 -17.45 8.70
C LEU A 186 9.14 -17.76 7.47
N HIS A 187 9.97 -18.80 7.58
CA HIS A 187 10.85 -19.29 6.52
C HIS A 187 10.67 -20.80 6.31
N ASP A 188 11.22 -21.30 5.20
CA ASP A 188 11.39 -22.73 4.92
C ASP A 188 10.11 -23.57 5.09
N SER A 189 10.20 -24.68 5.83
CA SER A 189 9.10 -25.61 6.07
C SER A 189 7.97 -24.97 6.86
N SER A 190 8.28 -24.17 7.89
CA SER A 190 7.28 -23.47 8.70
C SER A 190 6.44 -22.52 7.87
N HIS A 191 7.06 -21.77 6.95
CA HIS A 191 6.35 -20.92 5.99
C HIS A 191 5.45 -21.76 5.07
N LYS A 192 5.98 -22.83 4.46
CA LYS A 192 5.19 -23.69 3.55
C LYS A 192 3.97 -24.30 4.25
N GLN A 193 4.14 -24.78 5.48
CA GLN A 193 3.06 -25.35 6.27
C GLN A 193 2.00 -24.30 6.61
N ARG A 194 2.41 -23.15 7.18
CA ARG A 194 1.48 -22.05 7.50
C ARG A 194 0.75 -21.54 6.27
N LYS A 195 1.45 -21.40 5.13
CA LYS A 195 0.87 -20.98 3.85
C LYS A 195 -0.23 -21.94 3.42
N LYS A 196 0.03 -23.25 3.46
CA LYS A 196 -0.93 -24.29 3.07
C LYS A 196 -2.22 -24.21 3.90
N VAL A 197 -2.08 -23.95 5.20
CA VAL A 197 -3.23 -23.80 6.11
C VAL A 197 -4.03 -22.53 5.77
N ILE A 198 -3.36 -21.38 5.65
CA ILE A 198 -4.01 -20.10 5.31
C ILE A 198 -4.71 -20.15 3.94
N MET A 199 -4.14 -20.84 2.95
CA MET A 199 -4.76 -20.97 1.63
C MET A 199 -6.14 -21.65 1.65
N ARG A 200 -6.48 -22.44 2.69
CA ARG A 200 -7.83 -23.02 2.83
C ARG A 200 -8.89 -21.95 3.08
N ALA A 201 -8.54 -20.86 3.75
CA ALA A 201 -9.43 -19.71 3.93
C ALA A 201 -9.73 -18.94 2.63
N PHE A 202 -9.07 -19.32 1.53
CA PHE A 202 -9.27 -18.74 0.21
C PHE A 202 -9.58 -19.82 -0.83
N SER A 203 -10.17 -20.95 -0.41
CA SER A 203 -10.68 -21.97 -1.34
C SER A 203 -11.88 -21.42 -2.12
N ARG A 204 -12.25 -22.06 -3.22
CA ARG A 204 -13.40 -21.63 -4.03
C ARG A 204 -14.68 -21.58 -3.19
N GLU A 205 -14.90 -22.61 -2.37
CA GLU A 205 -16.06 -22.73 -1.49
C GLU A 205 -16.09 -21.60 -0.44
N ALA A 206 -14.94 -21.25 0.15
CA ALA A 206 -14.85 -20.12 1.06
C ALA A 206 -15.10 -18.78 0.35
N LEU A 207 -14.62 -18.62 -0.88
CA LEU A 207 -14.80 -17.39 -1.65
C LEU A 207 -16.25 -17.18 -2.09
N GLU A 208 -16.97 -18.23 -2.52
CA GLU A 208 -18.42 -18.19 -2.81
C GLU A 208 -19.21 -17.64 -1.62
N CYS A 209 -18.80 -18.11 -0.45
CA CYS A 209 -19.29 -17.73 0.85
C CYS A 209 -19.10 -16.24 1.18
N TYR A 210 -18.02 -15.63 0.68
CA TYR A 210 -17.64 -14.25 0.96
C TYR A 210 -18.35 -13.24 0.05
N VAL A 211 -18.85 -13.66 -1.12
CA VAL A 211 -19.50 -12.77 -2.10
C VAL A 211 -20.65 -11.95 -1.50
N PRO A 212 -21.60 -12.53 -0.73
CA PRO A 212 -22.70 -11.76 -0.16
C PRO A 212 -22.23 -10.71 0.85
N VAL A 213 -21.27 -11.07 1.71
CA VAL A 213 -20.71 -10.18 2.73
C VAL A 213 -19.98 -8.99 2.11
N ILE A 214 -19.19 -9.23 1.05
CA ILE A 214 -18.51 -8.16 0.31
C ILE A 214 -19.54 -7.24 -0.35
N THR A 215 -20.55 -7.82 -1.02
CA THR A 215 -21.60 -7.05 -1.70
C THR A 215 -22.35 -6.15 -0.72
N GLU A 216 -22.73 -6.69 0.45
CA GLU A 216 -23.39 -5.93 1.52
C GLU A 216 -22.53 -4.76 2.02
N GLU A 217 -21.28 -5.02 2.43
CA GLU A 217 -20.38 -3.99 2.96
C GLU A 217 -20.08 -2.88 1.94
N VAL A 218 -19.87 -3.26 0.68
CA VAL A 218 -19.66 -2.30 -0.41
C VAL A 218 -20.92 -1.47 -0.62
N GLY A 219 -22.09 -2.09 -0.73
CA GLY A 219 -23.37 -1.41 -0.92
C GLY A 219 -23.65 -0.38 0.18
N SER A 220 -23.57 -0.79 1.45
CA SER A 220 -23.77 0.11 2.60
C SER A 220 -22.79 1.28 2.61
N SER A 221 -21.54 1.04 2.19
CA SER A 221 -20.54 2.11 2.12
C SER A 221 -20.82 3.10 0.99
N LEU A 222 -21.25 2.61 -0.18
CA LEU A 222 -21.63 3.46 -1.30
C LEU A 222 -22.85 4.33 -0.97
N GLU A 223 -23.84 3.79 -0.26
CA GLU A 223 -24.99 4.58 0.23
C GLU A 223 -24.55 5.74 1.13
N GLN A 224 -23.61 5.48 2.05
CA GLN A 224 -23.02 6.52 2.90
C GLN A 224 -22.29 7.57 2.06
N TRP A 225 -21.54 7.17 1.03
CA TRP A 225 -20.82 8.08 0.15
C TRP A 225 -21.77 8.95 -0.67
N LEU A 226 -22.86 8.37 -1.18
CA LEU A 226 -23.91 9.07 -1.90
C LEU A 226 -24.63 10.10 -1.02
N SER A 227 -24.83 9.79 0.27
CA SER A 227 -25.44 10.71 1.25
C SER A 227 -24.60 11.98 1.55
N CYS A 228 -23.32 11.97 1.21
CA CYS A 228 -22.46 13.15 1.37
C CYS A 228 -22.84 14.26 0.38
N GLY A 229 -23.44 13.91 -0.77
CA GLY A 229 -23.93 14.84 -1.77
C GLY A 229 -22.86 15.84 -2.20
N GLU A 230 -23.22 17.13 -2.23
CA GLU A 230 -22.32 18.20 -2.69
C GLU A 230 -21.05 18.37 -1.85
N ARG A 231 -21.07 17.97 -0.58
CA ARG A 231 -19.92 18.10 0.34
C ARG A 231 -18.70 17.29 -0.16
N GLY A 232 -18.94 16.22 -0.92
CA GLY A 232 -17.91 15.27 -1.30
C GLY A 232 -17.29 14.56 -0.10
N LEU A 233 -16.28 13.74 -0.35
CA LEU A 233 -15.56 12.97 0.67
C LEU A 233 -14.11 12.71 0.25
N LEU A 234 -13.29 12.30 1.20
CA LEU A 234 -11.93 11.83 0.95
C LEU A 234 -11.98 10.33 0.70
N VAL A 235 -11.82 9.91 -0.56
CA VAL A 235 -12.04 8.50 -0.96
C VAL A 235 -11.09 7.55 -0.26
N TYR A 236 -9.80 7.88 -0.14
CA TYR A 236 -8.82 6.93 0.39
C TYR A 236 -9.10 6.52 1.86
N PRO A 237 -9.40 7.46 2.79
CA PRO A 237 -9.88 7.13 4.13
C PRO A 237 -11.14 6.25 4.14
N GLU A 238 -12.15 6.56 3.33
CA GLU A 238 -13.39 5.78 3.34
C GLU A 238 -13.19 4.37 2.79
N VAL A 239 -12.41 4.23 1.72
CA VAL A 239 -12.07 2.92 1.16
C VAL A 239 -11.29 2.10 2.17
N LYS A 240 -10.35 2.69 2.93
CA LYS A 240 -9.66 1.97 4.02
C LYS A 240 -10.65 1.44 5.06
N ARG A 241 -11.57 2.29 5.54
CA ARG A 241 -12.63 1.87 6.48
C ARG A 241 -13.45 0.69 5.94
N LEU A 242 -13.90 0.78 4.70
CA LEU A 242 -14.61 -0.31 4.02
C LEU A 242 -13.78 -1.61 3.98
N MET A 243 -12.52 -1.55 3.55
CA MET A 243 -11.66 -2.74 3.50
C MET A 243 -11.40 -3.33 4.88
N PHE A 244 -11.36 -2.49 5.92
CA PHE A 244 -11.19 -2.93 7.30
C PHE A 244 -12.42 -3.71 7.76
N ARG A 245 -13.63 -3.18 7.53
CA ARG A 245 -14.89 -3.89 7.86
C ARG A 245 -15.02 -5.22 7.13
N ILE A 246 -14.77 -5.23 5.82
CA ILE A 246 -14.76 -6.47 5.02
C ILE A 246 -13.79 -7.49 5.63
N ALA A 247 -12.55 -7.07 5.93
CA ALA A 247 -11.55 -7.96 6.51
C ALA A 247 -11.93 -8.45 7.92
N MET A 248 -12.53 -7.61 8.76
CA MET A 248 -13.02 -7.99 10.09
C MET A 248 -14.12 -9.05 10.02
N ARG A 249 -15.11 -8.88 9.13
CA ARG A 249 -16.21 -9.85 8.96
C ARG A 249 -15.73 -11.15 8.34
N ILE A 250 -15.00 -11.08 7.22
CA ILE A 250 -14.64 -12.26 6.42
C ILE A 250 -13.44 -13.02 7.01
N LEU A 251 -12.45 -12.31 7.55
CA LEU A 251 -11.21 -12.94 8.00
C LEU A 251 -11.25 -13.31 9.47
N LEU A 252 -12.02 -12.58 10.29
CA LEU A 252 -12.10 -12.80 11.73
C LEU A 252 -13.49 -13.27 12.19
N GLY A 253 -14.53 -13.15 11.36
CA GLY A 253 -15.89 -13.48 11.77
C GLY A 253 -16.42 -12.55 12.87
N CYS A 254 -15.96 -11.29 12.88
CA CYS A 254 -16.49 -10.27 13.77
C CYS A 254 -17.70 -9.62 13.11
N GLU A 255 -18.91 -9.95 13.56
CA GLU A 255 -20.10 -9.23 13.13
C GLU A 255 -20.17 -7.84 13.79
N PRO A 256 -20.62 -6.80 13.05
CA PRO A 256 -20.92 -5.51 13.66
C PRO A 256 -22.04 -5.70 14.70
N GLN A 257 -21.79 -5.39 15.97
CA GLN A 257 -22.84 -5.41 16.97
C GLN A 257 -23.86 -4.30 16.65
N LEU A 258 -25.11 -4.69 16.36
CA LEU A 258 -26.25 -3.84 15.95
C LEU A 258 -26.69 -2.75 16.94
N ALA A 259 -25.99 -2.54 18.07
CA ALA A 259 -26.32 -1.46 19.00
C ALA A 259 -25.10 -1.04 19.84
N GLY A 260 -24.66 0.22 19.68
CA GLY A 260 -23.90 0.95 20.70
C GLY A 260 -22.37 1.01 20.61
N ASP A 261 -21.72 0.28 19.69
CA ASP A 261 -20.26 0.06 19.72
C ASP A 261 -19.47 0.74 18.58
N GLY A 262 -20.06 1.76 17.91
CA GLY A 262 -19.38 2.49 16.83
C GLY A 262 -18.03 3.12 17.25
N ASP A 263 -17.91 3.46 18.54
CA ASP A 263 -16.65 3.93 19.14
C ASP A 263 -15.60 2.80 19.21
N ALA A 264 -16.00 1.56 19.49
CA ALA A 264 -15.08 0.43 19.55
C ALA A 264 -14.54 0.02 18.18
N GLU A 265 -15.38 0.05 17.13
CA GLU A 265 -14.92 -0.18 15.74
C GLU A 265 -13.93 0.91 15.32
N GLN A 266 -14.26 2.17 15.57
CA GLN A 266 -13.40 3.29 15.24
C GLN A 266 -12.06 3.22 16.00
N GLN A 267 -12.07 2.86 17.28
CA GLN A 267 -10.84 2.63 18.05
C GLN A 267 -9.98 1.50 17.47
N LEU A 268 -10.59 0.43 16.96
CA LEU A 268 -9.86 -0.68 16.30
C LEU A 268 -9.24 -0.24 14.98
N VAL A 269 -9.98 0.52 14.16
CA VAL A 269 -9.47 1.11 12.92
C VAL A 269 -8.28 2.01 13.23
N GLU A 270 -8.40 2.90 14.20
CA GLU A 270 -7.33 3.82 14.61
C GLU A 270 -6.10 3.10 15.16
N ALA A 271 -6.31 2.08 16.00
CA ALA A 271 -5.23 1.23 16.49
C ALA A 271 -4.53 0.52 15.32
N PHE A 272 -5.30 0.01 14.37
CA PHE A 272 -4.75 -0.65 13.20
C PHE A 272 -3.92 0.32 12.34
N GLU A 273 -4.42 1.52 12.07
CA GLU A 273 -3.66 2.55 11.36
C GLU A 273 -2.39 3.00 12.09
N GLU A 274 -2.44 3.12 13.43
CA GLU A 274 -1.25 3.45 14.22
C GLU A 274 -0.24 2.28 14.20
N MET A 275 -0.70 1.04 14.21
CA MET A 275 0.16 -0.14 14.03
C MET A 275 0.84 -0.11 12.66
N THR A 276 0.10 0.07 11.56
CA THR A 276 0.68 0.04 10.21
C THR A 276 1.62 1.22 9.95
N ARG A 277 1.27 2.42 10.43
CA ARG A 277 2.12 3.63 10.36
C ARG A 277 3.50 3.42 10.96
N ASN A 278 3.61 2.57 11.98
CA ASN A 278 4.83 2.34 12.74
C ASN A 278 5.62 1.08 12.32
N LEU A 279 5.16 0.31 11.33
CA LEU A 279 5.83 -0.92 10.87
C LEU A 279 7.29 -0.69 10.46
N PHE A 280 7.60 0.44 9.83
CA PHE A 280 8.96 0.79 9.35
C PHE A 280 9.67 1.82 10.25
N SER A 281 9.34 1.86 11.54
CA SER A 281 10.00 2.72 12.52
C SER A 281 11.42 2.24 12.89
N LEU A 282 12.19 3.07 13.59
CA LEU A 282 13.46 2.63 14.17
C LEU A 282 13.19 1.56 15.23
N PRO A 283 14.02 0.51 15.33
CA PRO A 283 13.83 -0.58 16.29
C PRO A 283 14.31 -0.18 17.70
N ILE A 284 13.80 0.94 18.21
CA ILE A 284 14.12 1.50 19.52
C ILE A 284 12.81 1.54 20.29
N ASP A 285 12.71 0.79 21.39
CA ASP A 285 11.48 0.68 22.18
C ASP A 285 11.54 1.61 23.41
N VAL A 286 11.12 2.85 23.21
CA VAL A 286 10.96 3.87 24.28
C VAL A 286 9.60 4.56 24.17
N PRO A 287 9.00 5.13 25.24
CA PRO A 287 7.59 5.55 25.28
C PRO A 287 7.10 6.52 24.18
N PHE A 288 8.01 7.23 23.51
CA PHE A 288 7.70 8.16 22.42
C PHE A 288 8.15 7.65 21.03
N SER A 289 8.80 6.50 20.97
CA SER A 289 9.25 5.88 19.72
C SER A 289 8.09 5.34 18.89
N GLY A 290 8.32 5.22 17.58
CA GLY A 290 7.37 4.57 16.70
C GLY A 290 7.15 3.09 17.04
N LEU A 291 8.22 2.36 17.42
CA LEU A 291 8.11 0.96 17.79
C LEU A 291 7.19 0.77 19.01
N TYR A 292 7.35 1.58 20.06
CA TYR A 292 6.49 1.54 21.24
C TYR A 292 5.03 1.80 20.89
N ARG A 293 4.74 2.83 20.09
CA ARG A 293 3.37 3.15 19.64
C ARG A 293 2.76 2.01 18.83
N GLY A 294 3.52 1.46 17.89
CA GLY A 294 3.10 0.31 17.09
C GLY A 294 2.82 -0.93 17.93
N MET A 295 3.66 -1.21 18.94
CA MET A 295 3.47 -2.32 19.88
C MET A 295 2.25 -2.12 20.79
N LYS A 296 2.04 -0.90 21.30
CA LYS A 296 0.84 -0.56 22.08
C LYS A 296 -0.43 -0.80 21.27
N ALA A 297 -0.45 -0.32 20.03
CA ALA A 297 -1.59 -0.48 19.13
C ALA A 297 -1.83 -1.95 18.78
N ARG A 298 -0.76 -2.71 18.49
CA ARG A 298 -0.83 -4.17 18.27
C ARG A 298 -1.42 -4.91 19.46
N ASN A 299 -1.03 -4.55 20.70
CA ASN A 299 -1.55 -5.21 21.90
C ASN A 299 -3.06 -5.01 22.06
N LEU A 300 -3.57 -3.82 21.73
CA LEU A 300 -5.01 -3.53 21.72
C LEU A 300 -5.76 -4.41 20.70
N ILE A 301 -5.23 -4.48 19.46
CA ILE A 301 -5.80 -5.33 18.40
C ILE A 301 -5.79 -6.80 18.83
N HIS A 302 -4.66 -7.29 19.36
CA HIS A 302 -4.52 -8.65 19.85
C HIS A 302 -5.51 -8.98 20.96
N ALA A 303 -5.79 -8.05 21.88
CA ALA A 303 -6.77 -8.27 22.95
C ALA A 303 -8.18 -8.48 22.39
N ARG A 304 -8.59 -7.68 21.39
CA ARG A 304 -9.88 -7.84 20.73
C ARG A 304 -9.97 -9.14 19.92
N ILE A 305 -8.93 -9.45 19.16
CA ILE A 305 -8.86 -10.71 18.40
C ILE A 305 -8.96 -11.90 19.36
N GLU A 306 -8.30 -11.85 20.52
CA GLU A 306 -8.35 -12.91 21.53
C GLU A 306 -9.77 -13.14 22.07
N GLN A 307 -10.49 -12.06 22.38
CA GLN A 307 -11.89 -12.12 22.80
C GLN A 307 -12.75 -12.80 21.74
N ASN A 308 -12.58 -12.40 20.48
CA ASN A 308 -13.32 -12.97 19.35
C ASN A 308 -12.99 -14.46 19.12
N ILE A 309 -11.71 -14.85 19.20
CA ILE A 309 -11.29 -16.26 19.11
C ILE A 309 -11.95 -17.09 20.21
N ARG A 310 -11.94 -16.59 21.47
CA ARG A 310 -12.57 -17.31 22.60
C ARG A 310 -14.07 -17.49 22.39
N ALA A 311 -14.78 -16.42 22.03
CA ALA A 311 -16.22 -16.48 21.76
C ALA A 311 -16.54 -17.50 20.65
N LYS A 312 -15.76 -17.47 19.56
CA LYS A 312 -15.91 -18.40 18.43
C LYS A 312 -15.65 -19.85 18.84
N ILE A 313 -14.59 -20.14 19.60
CA ILE A 313 -14.31 -21.50 20.10
C ILE A 313 -15.46 -22.01 21.00
N CYS A 314 -16.00 -21.16 21.87
CA CYS A 314 -17.12 -21.52 22.72
C CYS A 314 -18.37 -21.85 21.89
N GLY A 315 -18.73 -20.99 20.93
CA GLY A 315 -19.90 -21.20 20.06
C GLY A 315 -19.78 -22.48 19.21
N LEU A 316 -18.60 -22.75 18.64
CA LEU A 316 -18.35 -23.96 17.85
C LEU A 316 -18.48 -25.25 18.69
N ARG A 317 -18.12 -25.22 19.97
CA ARG A 317 -18.24 -26.37 20.89
C ARG A 317 -19.66 -26.60 21.39
N ALA A 318 -20.50 -25.57 21.40
CA ALA A 318 -21.87 -25.63 21.93
C ALA A 318 -22.90 -26.20 20.93
N SER A 319 -22.47 -26.71 19.76
CA SER A 319 -23.35 -27.28 18.71
C SER A 319 -24.39 -26.31 18.11
N GLU A 320 -24.17 -25.00 18.18
CA GLU A 320 -24.89 -24.01 17.37
C GLU A 320 -24.28 -23.82 15.97
N ALA A 321 -23.26 -24.62 15.61
CA ALA A 321 -22.61 -24.56 14.30
C ALA A 321 -23.46 -25.21 13.19
N GLY A 322 -24.66 -24.68 12.96
CA GLY A 322 -25.45 -24.98 11.78
C GLY A 322 -24.82 -24.35 10.54
N ARG A 323 -24.65 -25.15 9.47
CA ARG A 323 -24.55 -24.91 7.99
C ARG A 323 -24.41 -23.47 7.44
N GLY A 324 -23.80 -22.55 8.17
CA GLY A 324 -23.58 -21.17 7.78
C GLY A 324 -22.26 -21.00 7.06
N CYS A 325 -22.09 -19.83 6.47
CA CYS A 325 -20.86 -19.48 5.81
C CYS A 325 -19.70 -19.34 6.81
N LYS A 326 -18.54 -19.95 6.53
CA LYS A 326 -17.39 -19.98 7.44
C LYS A 326 -16.40 -18.87 7.13
N ASP A 327 -16.07 -18.04 8.12
CA ASP A 327 -14.97 -17.07 8.03
C ASP A 327 -13.59 -17.74 8.05
N ALA A 328 -12.55 -17.00 7.66
CA ALA A 328 -11.19 -17.52 7.60
C ALA A 328 -10.69 -18.06 8.95
N LEU A 329 -10.99 -17.37 10.05
CA LEU A 329 -10.54 -17.76 11.38
C LEU A 329 -11.20 -19.07 11.83
N GLN A 330 -12.50 -19.26 11.55
CA GLN A 330 -13.17 -20.54 11.77
C GLN A 330 -12.51 -21.68 11.00
N LEU A 331 -12.22 -21.47 9.71
CA LEU A 331 -11.54 -22.49 8.87
C LEU A 331 -10.15 -22.84 9.42
N LEU A 332 -9.41 -21.87 9.97
CA LEU A 332 -8.12 -22.11 10.62
C LEU A 332 -8.27 -22.94 11.91
N ILE A 333 -9.28 -22.65 12.74
CA ILE A 333 -9.55 -23.36 13.99
C ILE A 333 -9.95 -24.81 13.72
N GLU A 334 -10.92 -25.01 12.82
CA GLU A 334 -11.41 -26.34 12.44
C GLU A 334 -10.28 -27.20 11.85
N HIS A 335 -9.41 -26.61 11.03
CA HIS A 335 -8.26 -27.33 10.48
C HIS A 335 -7.31 -27.87 11.55
N SER A 336 -7.07 -27.10 12.61
CA SER A 336 -6.25 -27.58 13.74
C SER A 336 -6.94 -28.73 14.47
N TRP A 337 -8.26 -28.68 14.66
CA TRP A 337 -9.02 -29.77 15.27
C TRP A 337 -9.04 -31.05 14.42
N GLU A 338 -9.22 -30.95 13.10
CA GLU A 338 -9.17 -32.09 12.17
C GLU A 338 -7.86 -32.88 12.28
N ARG A 339 -6.77 -32.21 12.65
CA ARG A 339 -5.43 -32.79 12.78
C ARG A 339 -5.08 -33.22 14.22
N GLY A 340 -6.01 -33.05 15.17
CA GLY A 340 -5.75 -33.29 16.59
C GLY A 340 -4.71 -32.33 17.20
N GLU A 341 -4.45 -31.19 16.55
CA GLU A 341 -3.47 -30.22 17.02
C GLU A 341 -4.06 -29.33 18.14
N ARG A 342 -3.24 -29.01 19.14
CA ARG A 342 -3.64 -28.03 20.16
C ARG A 342 -3.71 -26.64 19.53
N LEU A 343 -4.81 -25.93 19.78
CA LEU A 343 -4.94 -24.53 19.38
C LEU A 343 -3.94 -23.67 20.15
N ASP A 344 -3.05 -22.99 19.42
CA ASP A 344 -2.16 -21.98 19.97
C ASP A 344 -2.76 -20.59 19.76
N MET A 345 -3.18 -19.97 20.87
CA MET A 345 -3.78 -18.64 20.86
C MET A 345 -2.85 -17.57 20.26
N GLN A 346 -1.53 -17.65 20.49
CA GLN A 346 -0.61 -16.67 19.93
C GLN A 346 -0.48 -16.84 18.41
N ALA A 347 -0.40 -18.07 17.92
CA ALA A 347 -0.38 -18.35 16.49
C ALA A 347 -1.67 -17.91 15.78
N LEU A 348 -2.84 -18.09 16.43
CA LEU A 348 -4.11 -17.60 15.90
C LEU A 348 -4.14 -16.07 15.83
N LYS A 349 -3.78 -15.36 16.91
CA LYS A 349 -3.71 -13.89 16.91
C LYS A 349 -2.78 -13.34 15.84
N GLN A 350 -1.61 -13.97 15.65
CA GLN A 350 -0.65 -13.57 14.62
C GLN A 350 -1.16 -13.86 13.20
N SER A 351 -1.83 -14.99 12.98
CA SER A 351 -2.45 -15.31 11.68
C SER A 351 -3.58 -14.32 11.37
N SER A 352 -4.43 -14.02 12.35
CA SER A 352 -5.50 -13.02 12.26
C SER A 352 -4.99 -11.62 11.95
N THR A 353 -3.96 -11.15 12.68
CA THR A 353 -3.35 -9.84 12.46
C THR A 353 -2.74 -9.74 11.08
N GLU A 354 -2.11 -10.81 10.59
CA GLU A 354 -1.55 -10.85 9.25
C GLU A 354 -2.59 -10.87 8.13
N LEU A 355 -3.67 -11.62 8.31
CA LEU A 355 -4.80 -11.62 7.39
C LEU A 355 -5.42 -10.22 7.28
N LEU A 356 -5.63 -9.54 8.41
CA LEU A 356 -6.11 -8.17 8.47
C LEU A 356 -5.12 -7.19 7.81
N PHE A 357 -3.82 -7.32 8.10
CA PHE A 357 -2.75 -6.56 7.44
C PHE A 357 -2.73 -6.70 5.92
N GLY A 358 -2.73 -7.94 5.43
CA GLY A 358 -2.71 -8.23 4.00
C GLY A 358 -3.98 -7.78 3.29
N GLY A 359 -5.14 -7.95 3.92
CA GLY A 359 -6.46 -7.70 3.34
C GLY A 359 -6.95 -6.25 3.41
N HIS A 360 -6.30 -5.36 4.17
CA HIS A 360 -6.72 -3.97 4.35
C HIS A 360 -5.99 -2.97 3.44
N GLU A 361 -4.68 -2.77 3.65
CA GLU A 361 -3.97 -1.67 2.98
C GLU A 361 -3.82 -1.89 1.47
N THR A 362 -3.67 -3.15 1.05
CA THR A 362 -3.40 -3.48 -0.36
C THR A 362 -4.67 -3.40 -1.22
N THR A 363 -5.80 -3.90 -0.71
CA THR A 363 -7.10 -3.82 -1.37
C THR A 363 -7.59 -2.37 -1.39
N ALA A 364 -7.37 -1.59 -0.32
CA ALA A 364 -7.74 -0.19 -0.30
C ALA A 364 -6.98 0.62 -1.35
N SER A 365 -5.66 0.39 -1.46
CA SER A 365 -4.81 0.97 -2.50
C SER A 365 -5.31 0.64 -3.92
N ALA A 366 -5.68 -0.62 -4.17
CA ALA A 366 -6.20 -1.06 -5.46
C ALA A 366 -7.57 -0.45 -5.78
N ALA A 367 -8.51 -0.47 -4.83
CA ALA A 367 -9.86 0.07 -4.98
C ALA A 367 -9.85 1.59 -5.19
N THR A 368 -9.03 2.33 -4.45
CA THR A 368 -8.85 3.77 -4.69
C THR A 368 -8.22 4.05 -6.06
N SER A 369 -7.28 3.21 -6.51
CA SER A 369 -6.74 3.32 -7.87
C SER A 369 -7.79 3.03 -8.94
N LEU A 370 -8.71 2.07 -8.71
CA LEU A 370 -9.84 1.81 -9.60
C LEU A 370 -10.76 3.02 -9.70
N ILE A 371 -11.18 3.62 -8.58
CA ILE A 371 -11.98 4.86 -8.57
C ILE A 371 -11.28 5.98 -9.35
N THR A 372 -9.96 6.11 -9.15
CA THR A 372 -9.15 7.12 -9.84
C THR A 372 -9.19 6.91 -11.35
N TYR A 373 -8.85 5.71 -11.84
CA TYR A 373 -8.78 5.47 -13.28
C TYR A 373 -10.16 5.47 -13.94
N LEU A 374 -11.17 4.87 -13.33
CA LEU A 374 -12.53 4.89 -13.89
C LEU A 374 -13.13 6.32 -13.90
N GLY A 375 -12.79 7.15 -12.92
CA GLY A 375 -13.19 8.57 -12.90
C GLY A 375 -12.43 9.45 -13.90
N LEU A 376 -11.20 9.08 -14.26
CA LEU A 376 -10.38 9.79 -15.27
C LEU A 376 -10.66 9.33 -16.70
N TYR A 377 -11.21 8.13 -16.89
CA TYR A 377 -11.44 7.51 -18.20
C TYR A 377 -12.92 7.09 -18.35
N PRO A 378 -13.85 8.05 -18.56
CA PRO A 378 -15.29 7.75 -18.62
C PRO A 378 -15.69 6.73 -19.69
N HIS A 379 -14.98 6.69 -20.83
CA HIS A 379 -15.20 5.69 -21.88
C HIS A 379 -14.90 4.25 -21.41
N VAL A 380 -13.97 4.07 -20.48
CA VAL A 380 -13.72 2.75 -19.86
C VAL A 380 -14.87 2.40 -18.92
N LEU A 381 -15.36 3.36 -18.12
CA LEU A 381 -16.52 3.15 -17.25
C LEU A 381 -17.77 2.81 -18.08
N GLN A 382 -17.95 3.44 -19.24
CA GLN A 382 -19.03 3.12 -20.17
C GLN A 382 -18.95 1.66 -20.65
N LYS A 383 -17.79 1.20 -21.12
CA LYS A 383 -17.57 -0.22 -21.48
C LYS A 383 -17.82 -1.19 -20.31
N VAL A 384 -17.45 -0.80 -19.08
CA VAL A 384 -17.79 -1.57 -17.88
C VAL A 384 -19.31 -1.68 -17.72
N ARG A 385 -20.03 -0.57 -17.85
CA ARG A 385 -21.50 -0.55 -17.75
C ARG A 385 -22.16 -1.32 -18.90
N GLU A 386 -21.62 -1.27 -20.11
CA GLU A 386 -22.07 -2.10 -21.25
C GLU A 386 -21.91 -3.60 -20.94
N GLU A 387 -20.76 -4.02 -20.38
CA GLU A 387 -20.58 -5.39 -19.91
C GLU A 387 -21.64 -5.77 -18.87
N LEU A 388 -21.87 -4.92 -17.87
CA LEU A 388 -22.90 -5.17 -16.84
C LEU A 388 -24.31 -5.25 -17.43
N LYS A 389 -24.66 -4.37 -18.37
CA LYS A 389 -25.95 -4.41 -19.09
C LYS A 389 -26.12 -5.72 -19.86
N SER A 390 -25.07 -6.18 -20.55
CA SER A 390 -25.09 -7.45 -21.29
C SER A 390 -25.30 -8.68 -20.37
N LYS A 391 -24.99 -8.55 -19.08
CA LYS A 391 -25.17 -9.57 -18.05
C LYS A 391 -26.45 -9.38 -17.22
N GLY A 392 -27.30 -8.41 -17.57
CA GLY A 392 -28.55 -8.12 -16.85
C GLY A 392 -28.36 -7.38 -15.53
N LEU A 393 -27.13 -7.04 -15.13
CA LEU A 393 -26.82 -6.48 -13.80
C LEU A 393 -27.17 -4.99 -13.63
N LEU A 394 -27.66 -4.34 -14.70
CA LEU A 394 -28.13 -2.95 -14.69
C LEU A 394 -29.64 -2.82 -14.89
N CYS A 395 -30.35 -3.93 -15.09
CA CYS A 395 -31.79 -3.91 -15.31
C CYS A 395 -32.55 -3.77 -13.98
N LYS A 396 -33.59 -2.91 -13.96
CA LYS A 396 -34.48 -2.68 -12.80
C LYS A 396 -35.57 -3.76 -12.63
N SER A 397 -35.64 -4.77 -13.50
CA SER A 397 -36.63 -5.85 -13.36
C SER A 397 -36.34 -6.69 -12.13
N ASN A 398 -37.39 -7.11 -11.41
CA ASN A 398 -37.41 -7.91 -10.17
C ASN A 398 -36.70 -9.30 -10.22
N GLN A 399 -35.76 -9.53 -11.14
CA GLN A 399 -34.85 -10.66 -11.06
C GLN A 399 -33.72 -10.31 -10.09
N ASP A 400 -33.39 -11.27 -9.23
CA ASP A 400 -32.28 -11.19 -8.27
C ASP A 400 -31.00 -10.79 -9.01
N ASN A 401 -30.64 -9.49 -8.98
CA ASN A 401 -29.36 -8.96 -9.43
C ASN A 401 -28.23 -9.34 -8.45
N LYS A 402 -28.27 -10.59 -7.98
CA LYS A 402 -27.39 -11.14 -6.98
C LYS A 402 -26.09 -11.54 -7.67
N LEU A 403 -24.98 -11.07 -7.12
CA LEU A 403 -23.67 -11.51 -7.57
C LEU A 403 -23.39 -12.90 -7.01
N ASP A 404 -22.97 -13.79 -7.89
CA ASP A 404 -22.41 -15.09 -7.56
C ASP A 404 -21.06 -15.29 -8.27
N MET A 405 -20.40 -16.40 -7.97
CA MET A 405 -19.09 -16.67 -8.55
C MET A 405 -19.13 -16.90 -10.06
N GLU A 406 -20.21 -17.46 -10.60
CA GLU A 406 -20.35 -17.73 -12.03
C GLU A 406 -20.43 -16.43 -12.84
N ILE A 407 -21.29 -15.50 -12.40
CA ILE A 407 -21.40 -14.17 -12.99
C ILE A 407 -20.06 -13.44 -12.87
N LEU A 408 -19.44 -13.44 -11.69
CA LEU A 408 -18.16 -12.77 -11.47
C LEU A 408 -17.05 -13.31 -12.38
N GLU A 409 -17.01 -14.62 -12.64
CA GLU A 409 -16.06 -15.24 -13.59
C GLU A 409 -16.29 -14.76 -15.04
N GLN A 410 -17.54 -14.47 -15.43
CA GLN A 410 -17.90 -14.00 -16.76
C GLN A 410 -17.60 -12.52 -17.04
N LEU A 411 -17.37 -11.70 -16.01
CA LEU A 411 -17.01 -10.28 -16.14
C LEU A 411 -15.55 -10.12 -16.58
N LYS A 412 -15.32 -10.25 -17.89
CA LYS A 412 -14.00 -10.28 -18.53
C LYS A 412 -13.39 -8.89 -18.61
N TYR A 413 -14.16 -7.90 -19.05
CA TYR A 413 -13.67 -6.54 -19.23
C TYR A 413 -13.37 -5.87 -17.88
N ILE A 414 -14.23 -6.03 -16.87
CA ILE A 414 -13.91 -5.62 -15.48
C ILE A 414 -12.62 -6.30 -15.00
N GLY A 415 -12.41 -7.59 -15.33
CA GLY A 415 -11.16 -8.28 -15.06
C GLY A 415 -9.95 -7.60 -15.72
N CYS A 416 -10.09 -7.09 -16.93
CA CYS A 416 -9.06 -6.34 -17.66
C CYS A 416 -8.79 -4.97 -17.03
N VAL A 417 -9.83 -4.25 -16.60
CA VAL A 417 -9.73 -2.97 -15.87
C VAL A 417 -8.93 -3.14 -14.58
N ILE A 418 -9.21 -4.22 -13.83
CA ILE A 418 -8.47 -4.54 -12.61
C ILE A 418 -7.01 -4.87 -12.94
N LYS A 419 -6.74 -5.68 -13.97
CA LYS A 419 -5.37 -6.00 -14.39
C LYS A 419 -4.57 -4.74 -14.76
N GLU A 420 -5.16 -3.83 -15.54
CA GLU A 420 -4.49 -2.59 -15.94
C GLU A 420 -4.27 -1.64 -14.77
N THR A 421 -5.23 -1.57 -13.84
CA THR A 421 -5.07 -0.81 -12.59
C THR A 421 -3.89 -1.35 -11.77
N LEU A 422 -3.79 -2.67 -11.61
CA LEU A 422 -2.70 -3.31 -10.88
C LEU A 422 -1.37 -3.28 -11.66
N ARG A 423 -1.38 -3.11 -12.99
CA ARG A 423 -0.17 -2.92 -13.79
C ARG A 423 0.45 -1.57 -13.47
N LEU A 424 -0.35 -0.49 -13.53
CA LEU A 424 0.09 0.88 -13.35
C LEU A 424 0.34 1.23 -11.88
N ASN A 425 -0.58 0.84 -11.00
CA ASN A 425 -0.54 1.09 -9.56
C ASN A 425 -0.61 -0.24 -8.78
N PRO A 426 0.41 -1.11 -8.85
CA PRO A 426 0.44 -2.30 -8.01
C PRO A 426 0.52 -1.86 -6.54
N PRO A 427 -0.40 -2.33 -5.66
CA PRO A 427 -0.43 -1.89 -4.27
C PRO A 427 0.90 -2.06 -3.55
N VAL A 428 1.59 -3.19 -3.80
CA VAL A 428 2.92 -3.46 -3.29
C VAL A 428 3.94 -3.26 -4.41
N PRO A 429 4.85 -2.27 -4.30
CA PRO A 429 5.76 -1.90 -5.40
C PRO A 429 6.96 -2.82 -5.59
N GLY A 430 7.20 -3.74 -4.66
CA GLY A 430 8.40 -4.55 -4.56
C GLY A 430 8.55 -5.18 -3.18
N GLY A 431 9.61 -5.97 -2.99
CA GLY A 431 9.84 -6.66 -1.73
C GLY A 431 11.30 -6.75 -1.33
N PHE A 432 11.52 -6.85 -0.02
CA PHE A 432 12.85 -6.97 0.59
C PHE A 432 13.31 -8.41 0.65
N ARG A 433 14.58 -8.61 0.33
CA ARG A 433 15.29 -9.88 0.38
C ARG A 433 16.69 -9.66 0.95
N VAL A 434 17.29 -10.73 1.45
CA VAL A 434 18.72 -10.81 1.77
C VAL A 434 19.36 -11.95 0.98
N ALA A 435 20.54 -11.72 0.41
CA ALA A 435 21.30 -12.75 -0.30
C ALA A 435 21.86 -13.79 0.68
N LEU A 436 21.50 -15.06 0.51
CA LEU A 436 21.92 -16.17 1.38
C LEU A 436 23.33 -16.67 1.05
N LYS A 437 23.76 -16.45 -0.20
CA LYS A 437 25.10 -16.74 -0.72
C LYS A 437 25.46 -15.70 -1.77
N THR A 438 26.72 -15.64 -2.15
CA THR A 438 27.13 -14.86 -3.32
C THR A 438 26.62 -15.55 -4.58
N PHE A 439 25.99 -14.83 -5.50
CA PHE A 439 25.50 -15.38 -6.76
C PHE A 439 25.54 -14.35 -7.88
N GLU A 440 25.60 -14.83 -9.12
CA GLU A 440 25.53 -13.97 -10.30
C GLU A 440 24.07 -13.72 -10.72
N LEU A 441 23.78 -12.47 -11.08
CA LEU A 441 22.52 -12.02 -11.66
C LEU A 441 22.82 -11.10 -12.85
N ASN A 442 22.59 -11.61 -14.07
CA ASN A 442 22.79 -10.88 -15.33
C ASN A 442 24.19 -10.23 -15.43
N GLY A 443 25.25 -11.03 -15.23
CA GLY A 443 26.65 -10.57 -15.27
C GLY A 443 27.17 -9.92 -13.98
N TYR A 444 26.29 -9.56 -13.04
CA TYR A 444 26.71 -8.91 -11.78
C TYR A 444 26.79 -9.90 -10.62
N GLN A 445 27.84 -9.80 -9.81
CA GLN A 445 27.91 -10.52 -8.54
C GLN A 445 27.12 -9.79 -7.44
N ILE A 446 26.18 -10.51 -6.81
CA ILE A 446 25.45 -10.08 -5.62
C ILE A 446 26.07 -10.79 -4.41
N PRO A 447 26.78 -10.06 -3.51
CA PRO A 447 27.46 -10.70 -2.38
C PRO A 447 26.50 -11.22 -1.31
N LYS A 448 26.90 -12.31 -0.63
CA LYS A 448 26.19 -12.82 0.56
C LYS A 448 25.96 -11.71 1.59
N GLY A 449 24.77 -11.71 2.19
CA GLY A 449 24.39 -10.76 3.24
C GLY A 449 23.94 -9.39 2.75
N TRP A 450 24.07 -9.08 1.45
CA TRP A 450 23.52 -7.84 0.90
C TRP A 450 22.00 -7.89 0.83
N ASN A 451 21.39 -6.73 1.04
CA ASN A 451 19.97 -6.58 0.80
C ASN A 451 19.70 -6.59 -0.70
N VAL A 452 18.60 -7.20 -1.11
CA VAL A 452 18.09 -7.16 -2.48
C VAL A 452 16.66 -6.63 -2.43
N ILE A 453 16.35 -5.63 -3.24
CA ILE A 453 15.00 -5.09 -3.40
C ILE A 453 14.60 -5.28 -4.86
N TYR A 454 13.70 -6.23 -5.10
CA TYR A 454 13.09 -6.35 -6.42
C TYR A 454 11.92 -5.35 -6.53
N SER A 455 11.70 -4.80 -7.72
CA SER A 455 10.59 -3.88 -7.98
C SER A 455 9.56 -4.49 -8.93
N ILE A 456 8.31 -4.55 -8.49
CA ILE A 456 7.14 -4.91 -9.29
C ILE A 456 6.77 -3.74 -10.21
N CYS A 457 6.64 -2.52 -9.66
CA CYS A 457 6.32 -1.32 -10.45
C CYS A 457 7.27 -1.13 -11.63
N ASP A 458 8.59 -1.12 -11.37
CA ASP A 458 9.58 -0.87 -12.42
C ASP A 458 9.59 -2.02 -13.43
N THR A 459 9.32 -3.27 -13.00
CA THR A 459 9.25 -4.43 -13.89
C THR A 459 8.05 -4.35 -14.83
N HIS A 460 6.87 -3.94 -14.34
CA HIS A 460 5.72 -3.68 -15.19
C HIS A 460 5.97 -2.51 -16.16
N ASP A 461 6.66 -1.46 -15.71
CA ASP A 461 6.98 -0.27 -16.51
C ASP A 461 8.00 -0.56 -17.63
N VAL A 462 8.96 -1.47 -17.41
CA VAL A 462 9.95 -1.84 -18.46
C VAL A 462 9.50 -2.98 -19.35
N ALA A 463 8.51 -3.78 -18.96
CA ALA A 463 8.07 -4.94 -19.73
C ALA A 463 7.67 -4.56 -21.17
N GLU A 464 8.29 -5.21 -22.15
CA GLU A 464 8.14 -4.89 -23.58
C GLU A 464 6.76 -5.27 -24.13
N ILE A 465 6.09 -6.22 -23.48
CA ILE A 465 4.74 -6.67 -23.85
C ILE A 465 3.68 -5.57 -23.73
N PHE A 466 3.97 -4.49 -23.01
CA PHE A 466 3.04 -3.37 -22.84
C PHE A 466 3.44 -2.22 -23.78
N THR A 467 2.58 -1.89 -24.73
CA THR A 467 2.69 -0.69 -25.57
C THR A 467 1.98 0.49 -24.91
N ASN A 468 2.40 1.74 -25.19
CA ASN A 468 1.84 2.97 -24.58
C ASN A 468 1.71 2.86 -23.06
N LYS A 469 2.81 2.53 -22.38
CA LYS A 469 2.81 2.02 -21.00
C LYS A 469 2.26 2.98 -19.94
N GLU A 470 2.19 4.26 -20.24
CA GLU A 470 1.66 5.29 -19.34
C GLU A 470 0.15 5.49 -19.48
N GLU A 471 -0.43 5.04 -20.59
CA GLU A 471 -1.87 5.08 -20.85
C GLU A 471 -2.60 4.00 -20.06
N PHE A 472 -3.73 4.37 -19.46
CA PHE A 472 -4.66 3.41 -18.87
C PHE A 472 -5.51 2.79 -19.98
N ASN A 473 -5.11 1.61 -20.46
CA ASN A 473 -5.81 0.91 -21.53
C ASN A 473 -6.09 -0.55 -21.12
N PRO A 474 -7.30 -0.85 -20.62
CA PRO A 474 -7.71 -2.21 -20.27
C PRO A 474 -7.80 -3.17 -21.45
N ASP A 475 -8.10 -2.69 -22.67
CA ASP A 475 -8.31 -3.53 -23.86
C ASP A 475 -7.08 -4.41 -24.16
N ARG A 476 -5.88 -3.98 -23.73
CA ARG A 476 -4.65 -4.79 -23.85
C ARG A 476 -4.74 -6.15 -23.15
N PHE A 477 -5.62 -6.34 -22.18
CA PHE A 477 -5.79 -7.63 -21.50
C PHE A 477 -6.94 -8.48 -22.07
N MET A 478 -7.67 -7.98 -23.07
CA MET A 478 -8.77 -8.72 -23.72
C MET A 478 -8.27 -9.87 -24.58
N LEU A 479 -7.14 -9.65 -25.26
CA LEU A 479 -6.48 -10.73 -25.98
C LEU A 479 -5.66 -11.56 -24.98
N PRO A 480 -5.71 -12.90 -25.08
CA PRO A 480 -4.82 -13.74 -24.33
C PRO A 480 -3.40 -13.41 -24.77
N HIS A 481 -2.72 -12.63 -23.93
CA HIS A 481 -1.28 -12.66 -23.89
C HIS A 481 -0.94 -14.06 -23.37
N PRO A 482 0.16 -14.70 -23.80
CA PRO A 482 0.59 -15.94 -23.20
C PRO A 482 0.86 -15.67 -21.70
N GLU A 483 -0.18 -15.84 -20.88
CA GLU A 483 -0.20 -15.70 -19.43
C GLU A 483 0.47 -16.92 -18.84
N ASP A 484 1.71 -17.15 -19.23
CA ASP A 484 2.53 -18.07 -18.50
C ASP A 484 3.25 -17.27 -17.43
N ALA A 485 3.17 -17.78 -16.21
CA ALA A 485 4.14 -17.54 -15.16
C ALA A 485 5.60 -17.69 -15.64
N SER A 486 5.85 -18.15 -16.87
CA SER A 486 7.13 -18.11 -17.57
C SER A 486 7.65 -16.69 -17.81
N ARG A 487 6.81 -15.66 -18.01
CA ARG A 487 7.29 -14.33 -18.47
C ARG A 487 7.49 -13.24 -17.41
N PHE A 488 7.11 -13.41 -16.14
CA PHE A 488 7.34 -12.48 -14.99
C PHE A 488 7.16 -10.95 -15.27
N SER A 489 6.51 -10.59 -16.37
CA SER A 489 6.35 -9.23 -16.88
C SER A 489 5.14 -8.54 -16.26
N PHE A 490 4.21 -9.34 -15.73
CA PHE A 490 3.05 -8.92 -14.96
C PHE A 490 2.93 -9.79 -13.70
N ILE A 491 3.31 -9.24 -12.55
CA ILE A 491 3.39 -9.93 -11.25
C ILE A 491 2.82 -9.06 -10.11
N PRO A 492 1.61 -8.50 -10.24
CA PRO A 492 1.03 -7.62 -9.21
C PRO A 492 0.85 -8.33 -7.84
N PHE A 493 0.81 -9.66 -7.83
CA PHE A 493 0.71 -10.51 -6.64
C PHE A 493 2.04 -11.21 -6.29
N GLY A 494 3.16 -10.73 -6.85
CA GLY A 494 4.46 -11.36 -6.73
C GLY A 494 4.54 -12.69 -7.48
N GLY A 495 5.44 -13.58 -7.03
CA GLY A 495 5.70 -14.86 -7.67
C GLY A 495 6.53 -15.81 -6.80
N GLY A 496 6.67 -17.06 -7.24
CA GLY A 496 7.41 -18.10 -6.53
C GLY A 496 6.77 -18.51 -5.19
N LEU A 497 7.58 -18.97 -4.24
CA LEU A 497 7.11 -19.48 -2.94
C LEU A 497 6.34 -18.42 -2.12
N ARG A 498 6.66 -17.14 -2.33
CA ARG A 498 6.06 -15.99 -1.63
C ARG A 498 4.93 -15.30 -2.42
N SER A 499 4.36 -15.97 -3.43
CA SER A 499 3.15 -15.47 -4.11
C SER A 499 2.03 -15.21 -3.10
N CYS A 500 1.26 -14.14 -3.33
CA CYS A 500 0.16 -13.72 -2.45
C CYS A 500 -0.86 -14.84 -2.25
N VAL A 501 -1.21 -15.12 -0.99
CA VAL A 501 -2.22 -16.13 -0.63
C VAL A 501 -3.65 -15.66 -0.92
N GLY A 502 -3.91 -14.36 -0.72
CA GLY A 502 -5.23 -13.74 -0.95
C GLY A 502 -5.45 -13.26 -2.38
N LYS A 503 -4.70 -13.78 -3.38
CA LYS A 503 -4.78 -13.31 -4.77
C LYS A 503 -6.21 -13.41 -5.33
N GLU A 504 -6.84 -14.58 -5.19
CA GLU A 504 -8.18 -14.81 -5.76
C GLU A 504 -9.25 -14.04 -4.97
N PHE A 505 -9.12 -13.98 -3.64
CA PHE A 505 -9.95 -13.09 -2.80
C PHE A 505 -9.91 -11.63 -3.25
N ALA A 506 -8.70 -11.07 -3.44
CA ALA A 506 -8.54 -9.68 -3.87
C ALA A 506 -9.16 -9.45 -5.26
N LYS A 507 -9.04 -10.40 -6.18
CA LYS A 507 -9.67 -10.28 -7.52
C LYS A 507 -11.19 -10.26 -7.42
N ILE A 508 -11.79 -11.14 -6.61
CA ILE A 508 -13.24 -11.21 -6.40
C ILE A 508 -13.74 -9.93 -5.73
N LEU A 509 -13.08 -9.52 -4.65
CA LEU A 509 -13.41 -8.28 -3.93
C LEU A 509 -13.37 -7.08 -4.87
N LEU A 510 -12.30 -6.91 -5.64
CA LEU A 510 -12.17 -5.78 -6.58
C LEU A 510 -13.20 -5.86 -7.72
N LYS A 511 -13.60 -7.06 -8.16
CA LYS A 511 -14.69 -7.23 -9.12
C LYS A 511 -16.02 -6.77 -8.53
N ILE A 512 -16.41 -7.29 -7.36
CA ILE A 512 -17.65 -6.90 -6.67
C ILE A 512 -17.65 -5.38 -6.44
N PHE A 513 -16.55 -4.85 -5.91
CA PHE A 513 -16.40 -3.40 -5.70
C PHE A 513 -16.61 -2.59 -6.98
N THR A 514 -16.01 -3.02 -8.10
CA THR A 514 -16.17 -2.34 -9.40
C THR A 514 -17.59 -2.44 -9.93
N VAL A 515 -18.23 -3.61 -9.77
CA VAL A 515 -19.61 -3.85 -10.16
C VAL A 515 -20.54 -2.90 -9.41
N GLU A 516 -20.50 -2.92 -8.08
CA GLU A 516 -21.37 -2.10 -7.24
C GLU A 516 -21.13 -0.60 -7.47
N LEU A 517 -19.87 -0.18 -7.61
CA LEU A 517 -19.52 1.20 -7.96
C LEU A 517 -20.14 1.62 -9.30
N ALA A 518 -20.00 0.80 -10.35
CA ALA A 518 -20.51 1.13 -11.69
C ALA A 518 -22.04 1.04 -11.80
N ARG A 519 -22.68 0.19 -10.98
CA ARG A 519 -24.15 0.02 -10.90
C ARG A 519 -24.83 1.19 -10.20
N HIS A 520 -24.21 1.75 -9.16
CA HIS A 520 -24.89 2.68 -8.26
C HIS A 520 -24.40 4.11 -8.35
N CYS A 521 -23.17 4.35 -8.83
CA CYS A 521 -22.54 5.65 -8.71
C CYS A 521 -22.02 6.20 -10.04
N ASP A 522 -22.20 7.51 -10.22
CA ASP A 522 -21.27 8.37 -10.95
C ASP A 522 -20.41 9.13 -9.93
N TRP A 523 -19.22 9.57 -10.35
CA TRP A 523 -18.39 10.42 -9.49
C TRP A 523 -17.48 11.35 -10.25
N GLN A 524 -17.11 12.45 -9.60
CA GLN A 524 -16.19 13.45 -10.10
C GLN A 524 -15.01 13.62 -9.14
N LEU A 525 -13.79 13.56 -9.67
CA LEU A 525 -12.58 13.89 -8.92
C LEU A 525 -12.45 15.42 -8.82
N LEU A 526 -12.41 15.96 -7.60
CA LEU A 526 -12.47 17.41 -7.40
C LEU A 526 -11.16 18.14 -7.75
N ASN A 527 -10.03 17.42 -7.69
CA ASN A 527 -8.70 17.95 -7.98
C ASN A 527 -8.10 17.44 -9.30
N GLY A 528 -8.87 16.71 -10.12
CA GLY A 528 -8.36 16.05 -11.32
C GLY A 528 -7.43 14.86 -10.99
N PRO A 529 -6.45 14.54 -11.86
CA PRO A 529 -5.54 13.41 -11.66
C PRO A 529 -4.67 13.55 -10.39
N PRO A 530 -4.73 12.61 -9.44
CA PRO A 530 -3.99 12.72 -8.19
C PRO A 530 -2.50 12.45 -8.38
N THR A 531 -1.67 13.07 -7.53
CA THR A 531 -0.27 12.62 -7.38
C THR A 531 -0.25 11.34 -6.54
N MET A 532 0.14 10.23 -7.15
CA MET A 532 0.31 8.96 -6.45
C MET A 532 1.69 8.87 -5.80
N LYS A 533 1.74 8.39 -4.55
CA LYS A 533 2.97 8.01 -3.85
C LYS A 533 2.96 6.53 -3.54
N THR A 534 4.14 5.99 -3.33
CA THR A 534 4.36 4.57 -3.05
C THR A 534 5.02 4.43 -1.67
N SER A 535 4.26 4.31 -0.58
CA SER A 535 4.81 3.98 0.76
C SER A 535 3.75 3.73 1.85
N PRO A 536 3.72 2.57 2.51
CA PRO A 536 4.27 1.28 2.06
C PRO A 536 3.51 0.73 0.85
N THR A 537 2.26 1.17 0.66
CA THR A 537 1.42 0.88 -0.50
C THR A 537 1.25 2.11 -1.40
N VAL A 538 0.62 1.94 -2.56
CA VAL A 538 0.32 3.06 -3.47
C VAL A 538 -0.90 3.85 -2.97
N TYR A 539 -0.81 5.17 -2.87
CA TYR A 539 -1.92 6.01 -2.40
C TYR A 539 -1.88 7.43 -2.99
N PRO A 540 -3.04 8.09 -3.13
CA PRO A 540 -3.13 9.49 -3.54
C PRO A 540 -2.70 10.42 -2.41
N VAL A 541 -1.84 11.40 -2.69
CA VAL A 541 -1.27 12.31 -1.67
C VAL A 541 -2.34 13.16 -0.98
N ASP A 542 -3.36 13.56 -1.71
CA ASP A 542 -4.47 14.41 -1.26
C ASP A 542 -5.66 13.62 -0.72
N ASN A 543 -5.50 12.29 -0.53
CA ASN A 543 -6.56 11.36 -0.15
C ASN A 543 -7.73 11.25 -1.17
N LEU A 544 -7.54 11.76 -2.40
CA LEU A 544 -8.51 11.72 -3.50
C LEU A 544 -9.89 12.29 -3.13
N PRO A 545 -10.03 13.63 -3.03
CA PRO A 545 -11.32 14.26 -2.84
C PRO A 545 -12.23 14.02 -4.06
N ALA A 546 -13.42 13.46 -3.83
CA ALA A 546 -14.39 13.18 -4.89
C ALA A 546 -15.82 13.43 -4.43
N ARG A 547 -16.70 13.66 -5.40
CA ARG A 547 -18.15 13.77 -5.21
C ARG A 547 -18.83 12.59 -5.90
N PHE A 548 -19.74 11.91 -5.19
CA PHE A 548 -20.52 10.78 -5.71
C PHE A 548 -21.97 11.19 -5.91
N THR A 549 -22.58 10.71 -6.99
CA THR A 549 -23.99 10.90 -7.34
C THR A 549 -24.58 9.58 -7.79
N HIS A 550 -25.90 9.42 -7.69
CA HIS A 550 -26.56 8.20 -8.16
C HIS A 550 -26.43 8.05 -9.67
N PHE A 551 -26.07 6.85 -10.12
CA PHE A 551 -26.20 6.47 -11.53
C PHE A 551 -27.65 6.07 -11.81
N HIS A 552 -28.27 6.64 -12.84
CA HIS A 552 -29.70 6.44 -13.13
C HIS A 552 -30.01 5.33 -14.14
N GLY A 553 -28.99 4.62 -14.65
CA GLY A 553 -29.16 3.44 -15.52
C GLY A 553 -29.19 3.75 -17.02
N GLU A 554 -29.01 5.00 -17.42
CA GLU A 554 -28.92 5.40 -18.83
C GLU A 554 -27.46 5.33 -19.30
N ILE A 555 -27.17 4.47 -20.29
CA ILE A 555 -25.86 4.29 -20.91
C ILE A 555 -25.94 4.66 -22.37
#